data_AF-A0A838VV03-F1
#
_entry.id   AF-A0A838VV03-F1
#
_cell.length_a   1.000
_cell.length_b   1.000
_cell.length_c   1.000
_cell.angle_alpha   90.00
_cell.angle_beta   90.00
_cell.angle_gamma   90.00
#
_symmetry.space_group_name_H-M   'P 1'
#
loop_
_entity.id
_entity.type
_entity.pdbx_description
1 polymer ?
#
loop_
_entity_poly.entity_id
_entity_poly.type
_entity_poly.pdbx_seq_one_letter_code
_entity_poly.pdbx_strand_id
1 'polypeptide(L)'
;MAERLLKLDDVRHIDTPQNIALLFQKIGYNASAQQLPKDELELSDRSAEAVWDSYLIADHHKGAESLQVLLFQLNPIEWSSPSVASNRMRSLAQSLCKRPSNFLLLGTRDYNQLMLVNPRKSFDADMNLKVNIRKLLIDRTNPTPYDRDRLEAIAARNLFPQKLYDTQCDAFDVEKLTKDFYQDYRKIFKEVQQVIKDNNPHPYFDDSSRLHQFSQRLLGRVMFLYFLQKKEFLGSDRDFLRNEYRNLKPEAEDADFYETLLEPLFFDTLNKQRPNNESPWGKIPYLNGGLFEKDYGDKVFDAAGVATPSKIHLPNSLFDPSAEKGVLKFFNSYNFTVAENLQGDEEEAVDPEMLGKVFENLLVAEE
;
A
#
# COMPACT_ATOMS: atom_id res chain seq x y z
N MET A 1 -0.16 -24.48 5.12
CA MET A 1 0.23 -23.27 4.37
C MET A 1 0.34 -23.66 2.92
N ALA A 2 -0.30 -22.94 2.00
CA ALA A 2 -0.05 -23.12 0.57
C ALA A 2 1.43 -22.81 0.29
N GLU A 3 2.05 -23.56 -0.62
CA GLU A 3 3.44 -23.32 -1.02
C GLU A 3 3.55 -21.93 -1.67
N ARG A 4 4.52 -21.13 -1.21
CA ARG A 4 4.77 -19.79 -1.77
C ARG A 4 5.32 -19.93 -3.18
N LEU A 5 4.73 -19.21 -4.14
CA LEU A 5 5.13 -19.23 -5.54
C LEU A 5 6.26 -18.23 -5.82
N LEU A 6 6.27 -17.11 -5.07
CA LEU A 6 7.19 -16.01 -5.26
C LEU A 6 7.99 -15.71 -3.98
N LYS A 7 9.19 -15.18 -4.17
CA LYS A 7 10.01 -14.53 -3.16
C LYS A 7 10.07 -13.03 -3.48
N LEU A 8 10.43 -12.20 -2.49
CA LEU A 8 10.66 -10.76 -2.74
C LEU A 8 11.73 -10.53 -3.80
N ASP A 9 12.71 -11.43 -3.87
CA ASP A 9 13.79 -11.35 -4.84
C ASP A 9 13.28 -11.52 -6.28
N ASP A 10 12.24 -12.33 -6.50
CA ASP A 10 11.63 -12.46 -7.83
C ASP A 10 11.03 -11.12 -8.31
N VAL A 11 10.49 -10.33 -7.39
CA VAL A 11 9.95 -8.98 -7.66
C VAL A 11 11.07 -7.95 -7.88
N ARG A 12 12.29 -8.17 -7.37
CA ARG A 12 13.43 -7.26 -7.66
C ARG A 12 13.98 -7.44 -9.07
N HIS A 13 13.85 -8.64 -9.62
CA HIS A 13 14.48 -9.05 -10.88
C HIS A 13 13.61 -8.82 -12.12
N ILE A 14 12.40 -8.25 -12.03
CA ILE A 14 11.55 -7.91 -13.18
C ILE A 14 12.02 -6.66 -13.94
N ASP A 15 13.30 -6.61 -14.28
CA ASP A 15 14.00 -5.47 -14.89
C ASP A 15 14.12 -5.54 -16.42
N THR A 16 13.53 -6.57 -17.02
CA THR A 16 13.46 -6.78 -18.47
C THR A 16 12.13 -7.45 -18.83
N PRO A 17 11.68 -7.39 -20.10
CA PRO A 17 10.50 -8.13 -20.56
C PRO A 17 10.63 -9.64 -20.29
N GLN A 18 11.82 -10.21 -20.49
CA GLN A 18 12.08 -11.63 -20.26
C GLN A 18 11.92 -12.00 -18.79
N ASN A 19 12.44 -11.17 -17.88
CA ASN A 19 12.30 -11.42 -16.44
C ASN A 19 10.87 -11.24 -15.95
N ILE A 20 10.11 -10.30 -16.53
CA ILE A 20 8.66 -10.19 -16.30
C ILE A 20 7.96 -11.48 -16.75
N ALA A 21 8.27 -12.00 -17.95
CA ALA A 21 7.69 -13.26 -18.41
C ALA A 21 8.07 -14.44 -17.48
N LEU A 22 9.31 -14.52 -17.00
CA LEU A 22 9.74 -15.54 -16.03
C LEU A 22 8.96 -15.46 -14.71
N LEU A 23 8.68 -14.24 -14.20
CA LEU A 23 7.82 -14.06 -13.04
C LEU A 23 6.41 -14.62 -13.32
N PHE A 24 5.82 -14.28 -14.46
CA PHE A 24 4.49 -14.76 -14.86
C PHE A 24 4.46 -16.29 -15.05
N GLN A 25 5.54 -16.91 -15.53
CA GLN A 25 5.68 -18.37 -15.56
C GLN A 25 5.62 -18.99 -14.15
N LYS A 26 6.32 -18.40 -13.17
CA LYS A 26 6.30 -18.89 -11.77
C LYS A 26 4.90 -18.88 -11.15
N ILE A 27 4.06 -17.91 -11.54
CA ILE A 27 2.66 -17.84 -11.11
C ILE A 27 1.69 -18.56 -12.06
N GLY A 28 2.20 -19.39 -12.97
CA GLY A 28 1.44 -20.38 -13.73
C GLY A 28 0.91 -19.91 -15.09
N TYR A 29 1.36 -18.77 -15.61
CA TYR A 29 0.99 -18.32 -16.95
C TYR A 29 1.85 -19.03 -18.00
N ASN A 30 1.28 -19.24 -19.19
CA ASN A 30 2.07 -19.60 -20.37
C ASN A 30 2.73 -18.33 -20.92
N ALA A 31 3.79 -17.89 -20.26
CA ALA A 31 4.40 -16.59 -20.50
C ALA A 31 5.71 -16.68 -21.29
N SER A 32 5.88 -15.80 -22.27
CA SER A 32 7.11 -15.56 -23.00
C SER A 32 7.09 -14.13 -23.52
N ALA A 33 8.19 -13.39 -23.38
CA ALA A 33 8.25 -12.02 -23.89
C ALA A 33 8.45 -12.01 -25.41
N GLN A 34 7.39 -11.68 -26.14
CA GLN A 34 7.41 -11.52 -27.59
C GLN A 34 7.18 -10.06 -27.93
N GLN A 35 8.08 -9.44 -28.71
CA GLN A 35 7.91 -8.05 -29.11
C GLN A 35 6.68 -7.92 -30.01
N LEU A 36 5.82 -6.96 -29.70
CA LEU A 36 4.63 -6.66 -30.48
C LEU A 36 4.82 -5.34 -31.22
N PRO A 37 4.74 -5.34 -32.56
CA PRO A 37 4.69 -4.11 -33.35
C PRO A 37 3.48 -3.25 -32.97
N LYS A 38 3.66 -1.92 -33.02
CA LYS A 38 2.63 -0.96 -32.56
C LYS A 38 1.38 -0.97 -33.45
N ASP A 39 1.54 -1.31 -34.71
CA ASP A 39 0.50 -1.45 -35.73
C ASP A 39 -0.43 -2.65 -35.47
N GLU A 40 0.04 -3.69 -34.79
CA GLU A 40 -0.80 -4.85 -34.40
C GLU A 40 -1.70 -4.59 -33.19
N LEU A 41 -1.49 -3.47 -32.49
CA LEU A 41 -2.20 -3.14 -31.25
C LEU A 41 -3.48 -2.32 -31.45
N GLU A 42 -3.71 -1.81 -32.67
CA GLU A 42 -4.87 -0.95 -33.01
C GLU A 42 -5.03 0.25 -32.06
N LEU A 43 -3.91 0.84 -31.65
CA LEU A 43 -3.88 2.01 -30.78
C LEU A 43 -4.28 3.29 -31.54
N SER A 44 -4.74 4.31 -30.82
CA SER A 44 -4.82 5.65 -31.40
C SER A 44 -3.41 6.21 -31.64
N ASP A 45 -3.25 7.11 -32.61
CA ASP A 45 -1.93 7.71 -32.95
C ASP A 45 -1.21 8.25 -31.71
N ARG A 46 -1.93 9.04 -30.89
CA ARG A 46 -1.41 9.57 -29.62
C ARG A 46 -0.98 8.48 -28.64
N SER A 47 -1.58 7.30 -28.67
CA SER A 47 -1.20 6.18 -27.79
C SER A 47 -0.04 5.38 -28.36
N ALA A 48 0.04 5.21 -29.68
CA ALA A 48 1.18 4.60 -30.35
C ALA A 48 2.46 5.45 -30.16
N GLU A 49 2.36 6.77 -30.27
CA GLU A 49 3.46 7.71 -30.03
C GLU A 49 3.95 7.71 -28.58
N ALA A 50 3.08 7.39 -27.63
CA ALA A 50 3.41 7.36 -26.20
C ALA A 50 4.21 6.11 -25.79
N VAL A 51 4.08 5.03 -26.56
CA VAL A 51 4.76 3.75 -26.30
C VAL A 51 6.13 3.79 -26.97
N TRP A 52 7.19 3.49 -26.23
CA TRP A 52 8.51 3.25 -26.77
C TRP A 52 8.58 1.84 -27.39
N ASP A 53 8.30 0.82 -26.58
CA ASP A 53 8.26 -0.60 -26.95
C ASP A 53 7.06 -1.32 -26.32
N SER A 54 6.63 -2.43 -26.95
CA SER A 54 5.53 -3.26 -26.47
C SER A 54 5.82 -4.75 -26.62
N TYR A 55 5.28 -5.54 -25.69
CA TYR A 55 5.48 -6.99 -25.65
C TYR A 55 4.20 -7.73 -25.26
N LEU A 56 3.95 -8.87 -25.92
CA LEU A 56 3.07 -9.91 -25.41
C LEU A 56 3.85 -10.68 -24.35
N ILE A 57 3.33 -10.72 -23.13
CA ILE A 57 3.95 -11.46 -22.01
C ILE A 57 3.30 -12.82 -21.84
N ALA A 58 1.97 -12.91 -21.92
CA ALA A 58 1.25 -14.16 -21.84
C ALA A 58 -0.02 -14.08 -22.69
N ASP A 59 -0.39 -15.22 -23.28
CA ASP A 59 -1.61 -15.33 -24.07
C ASP A 59 -2.35 -16.62 -23.71
N HIS A 60 -3.53 -16.47 -23.12
CA HIS A 60 -4.38 -17.56 -22.66
C HIS A 60 -5.65 -17.61 -23.51
N HIS A 61 -5.83 -18.70 -24.24
CA HIS A 61 -7.02 -18.94 -25.07
C HIS A 61 -7.74 -20.21 -24.67
N LYS A 62 -9.08 -20.15 -24.67
CA LYS A 62 -9.92 -21.34 -24.64
C LYS A 62 -11.25 -21.08 -25.34
N GLY A 63 -11.40 -21.64 -26.55
CA GLY A 63 -12.59 -21.40 -27.36
C GLY A 63 -12.67 -19.93 -27.77
N ALA A 64 -13.76 -19.25 -27.41
CA ALA A 64 -13.94 -17.82 -27.65
C ALA A 64 -13.40 -16.92 -26.53
N GLU A 65 -13.00 -17.50 -25.39
CA GLU A 65 -12.46 -16.74 -24.27
C GLU A 65 -10.96 -16.54 -24.43
N SER A 66 -10.50 -15.32 -24.16
CA SER A 66 -9.08 -14.98 -24.20
C SER A 66 -8.69 -13.99 -23.11
N LEU A 67 -7.45 -14.13 -22.62
CA LEU A 67 -6.82 -13.19 -21.70
C LEU A 67 -5.37 -12.97 -22.12
N GLN A 68 -5.02 -11.72 -22.38
CA GLN A 68 -3.68 -11.31 -22.78
C GLN A 68 -3.01 -10.46 -21.70
N VAL A 69 -1.74 -10.74 -21.44
CA VAL A 69 -0.87 -9.89 -20.61
C VAL A 69 0.04 -9.11 -21.54
N LEU A 70 -0.10 -7.79 -21.58
CA LEU A 70 0.65 -6.91 -22.47
C LEU A 70 1.54 -5.96 -21.68
N LEU A 71 2.80 -5.85 -22.04
CA LEU A 71 3.75 -4.91 -21.45
C LEU A 71 4.00 -3.73 -22.38
N PHE A 72 3.93 -2.53 -21.83
CA PHE A 72 4.23 -1.27 -22.49
C PHE A 72 5.38 -0.58 -21.77
N GLN A 73 6.47 -0.35 -22.51
CA GLN A 73 7.48 0.61 -22.11
C GLN A 73 7.06 1.98 -22.62
N LEU A 74 6.76 2.91 -21.72
CA LEU A 74 6.28 4.25 -22.04
C LEU A 74 7.44 5.25 -22.18
N ASN A 75 7.26 6.24 -23.03
CA ASN A 75 8.19 7.36 -23.15
C ASN A 75 8.31 8.12 -21.83
N PRO A 76 9.48 8.72 -21.51
CA PRO A 76 9.70 9.37 -20.21
C PRO A 76 8.67 10.43 -19.82
N ILE A 77 8.15 11.19 -20.79
CA ILE A 77 7.13 12.24 -20.55
C ILE A 77 5.80 11.67 -20.05
N GLU A 78 5.46 10.45 -20.50
CA GLU A 78 4.25 9.72 -20.14
C GLU A 78 4.35 9.07 -18.76
N TRP A 79 5.53 9.14 -18.12
CA TRP A 79 5.79 8.68 -16.75
C TRP A 79 6.52 9.76 -15.94
N SER A 80 6.11 11.02 -16.10
CA SER A 80 6.58 12.13 -15.27
C SER A 80 6.03 12.05 -13.85
N SER A 81 4.86 11.43 -13.67
CA SER A 81 4.28 11.08 -12.37
C SER A 81 3.40 9.83 -12.48
N PRO A 82 3.07 9.16 -11.35
CA PRO A 82 2.14 8.03 -11.35
C PRO A 82 0.76 8.36 -11.97
N SER A 83 0.26 9.58 -11.78
CA SER A 83 -1.02 10.02 -12.35
C SER A 83 -0.96 10.17 -13.87
N VAL A 84 0.15 10.67 -14.42
CA VAL A 84 0.34 10.79 -15.87
C VAL A 84 0.42 9.40 -16.50
N ALA A 85 1.21 8.50 -15.90
CA ALA A 85 1.31 7.10 -16.33
C ALA A 85 -0.06 6.41 -16.30
N SER A 86 -0.82 6.61 -15.22
CA SER A 86 -2.17 6.05 -15.07
C SER A 86 -3.13 6.49 -16.18
N ASN A 87 -3.17 7.79 -16.48
CA ASN A 87 -4.00 8.33 -17.56
C ASN A 87 -3.59 7.77 -18.92
N ARG A 88 -2.29 7.58 -19.15
CA ARG A 88 -1.80 6.93 -20.37
C ARG A 88 -2.23 5.47 -20.44
N MET A 89 -2.08 4.72 -19.36
CA MET A 89 -2.50 3.31 -19.29
C MET A 89 -4.02 3.15 -19.47
N ARG A 90 -4.84 4.06 -18.94
CA ARG A 90 -6.29 4.08 -19.22
C ARG A 90 -6.57 4.28 -20.71
N SER A 91 -5.85 5.19 -21.36
CA SER A 91 -6.01 5.45 -22.79
C SER A 91 -5.66 4.23 -23.64
N LEU A 92 -4.57 3.52 -23.29
CA LEU A 92 -4.20 2.24 -23.91
C LEU A 92 -5.30 1.19 -23.70
N ALA A 93 -5.80 1.08 -22.46
CA ALA A 93 -6.89 0.15 -22.14
C ALA A 93 -8.16 0.43 -22.94
N GLN A 94 -8.53 1.71 -23.14
CA GLN A 94 -9.70 2.12 -23.93
C GLN A 94 -9.58 1.69 -25.40
N SER A 95 -8.39 1.76 -25.99
CA SER A 95 -8.14 1.23 -27.34
C SER A 95 -8.23 -0.29 -27.38
N LEU A 96 -7.50 -0.98 -26.50
CA LEU A 96 -7.38 -2.44 -26.52
C LEU A 96 -8.69 -3.15 -26.18
N CYS A 97 -9.49 -2.61 -25.26
CA CYS A 97 -10.73 -3.23 -24.82
C CYS A 97 -11.83 -3.29 -25.89
N LYS A 98 -11.65 -2.62 -27.04
CA LYS A 98 -12.49 -2.80 -28.24
C LYS A 98 -12.38 -4.21 -28.81
N ARG A 99 -11.26 -4.90 -28.57
CA ARG A 99 -11.03 -6.28 -28.99
C ARG A 99 -11.77 -7.27 -28.09
N PRO A 100 -12.17 -8.45 -28.61
CA PRO A 100 -12.87 -9.49 -27.87
C PRO A 100 -11.92 -10.34 -26.99
N SER A 101 -11.12 -9.67 -26.16
CA SER A 101 -10.23 -10.29 -25.17
C SER A 101 -10.35 -9.55 -23.83
N ASN A 102 -10.04 -10.27 -22.76
CA ASN A 102 -9.70 -9.69 -21.47
C ASN A 102 -8.21 -9.34 -21.45
N PHE A 103 -7.83 -8.40 -20.59
CA PHE A 103 -6.46 -7.89 -20.55
C PHE A 103 -5.97 -7.69 -19.13
N LEU A 104 -4.68 -7.93 -18.95
CA LEU A 104 -3.88 -7.35 -17.87
C LEU A 104 -2.77 -6.54 -18.55
N LEU A 105 -2.74 -5.23 -18.31
CA LEU A 105 -1.74 -4.36 -18.92
C LEU A 105 -0.64 -4.07 -17.90
N LEU A 106 0.60 -4.09 -18.36
CA LEU A 106 1.78 -3.75 -17.58
C LEU A 106 2.37 -2.48 -18.19
N GLY A 107 2.65 -1.49 -17.38
CA GLY A 107 3.28 -0.24 -17.78
C GLY A 107 4.60 -0.04 -17.06
N THR A 108 5.61 0.44 -17.77
CA THR A 108 6.87 0.86 -17.16
C THR A 108 7.57 1.93 -17.97
N ARG A 109 8.49 2.69 -17.37
CA ARG A 109 9.41 3.58 -18.10
C ARG A 109 10.79 2.93 -18.28
N ASP A 110 11.34 2.45 -17.18
CA ASP A 110 12.73 2.01 -17.03
C ASP A 110 12.84 0.76 -16.14
N TYR A 111 11.73 0.06 -15.94
CA TYR A 111 11.58 -1.11 -15.08
C TYR A 111 11.80 -0.86 -13.58
N ASN A 112 12.19 0.34 -13.12
CA ASN A 112 12.27 0.61 -11.67
C ASN A 112 10.89 0.54 -11.01
N GLN A 113 9.86 0.89 -11.77
CA GLN A 113 8.47 0.72 -11.38
C GLN A 113 7.71 -0.06 -12.44
N LEU A 114 6.79 -0.92 -12.00
CA LEU A 114 5.87 -1.66 -12.85
C LEU A 114 4.44 -1.38 -12.39
N MET A 115 3.63 -0.78 -13.25
CA MET A 115 2.20 -0.59 -13.02
C MET A 115 1.44 -1.74 -13.65
N LEU A 116 0.76 -2.53 -12.84
CA LEU A 116 -0.21 -3.50 -13.32
C LEU A 116 -1.56 -2.81 -13.40
N VAL A 117 -2.28 -3.01 -14.50
CA VAL A 117 -3.57 -2.38 -14.78
C VAL A 117 -4.55 -3.47 -15.21
N ASN A 118 -5.62 -3.62 -14.45
CA ASN A 118 -6.77 -4.46 -14.76
C ASN A 118 -7.88 -3.57 -15.36
N PRO A 119 -8.10 -3.58 -16.68
CA PRO A 119 -9.19 -2.86 -17.32
C PRO A 119 -10.52 -3.54 -17.06
N ARG A 120 -11.56 -2.75 -16.79
CA ARG A 120 -12.93 -3.21 -16.58
C ARG A 120 -13.86 -2.53 -17.57
N LYS A 121 -14.47 -3.35 -18.41
CA LYS A 121 -15.43 -2.90 -19.42
C LYS A 121 -16.77 -2.63 -18.75
N SER A 122 -17.34 -1.48 -19.06
CA SER A 122 -18.70 -1.09 -18.72
C SER A 122 -19.32 -0.42 -19.93
N PHE A 123 -20.65 -0.29 -19.95
CA PHE A 123 -21.38 0.42 -21.00
C PHE A 123 -22.16 1.55 -20.35
N ASP A 124 -22.11 2.73 -20.95
CA ASP A 124 -22.97 3.83 -20.52
C ASP A 124 -24.41 3.63 -21.00
N ALA A 125 -25.29 4.58 -20.67
CA ALA A 125 -26.70 4.53 -21.04
C ALA A 125 -26.92 4.49 -22.57
N ASP A 126 -25.96 4.97 -23.35
CA ASP A 126 -25.97 5.03 -24.80
C ASP A 126 -25.26 3.83 -25.45
N MET A 127 -24.91 2.80 -24.66
CA MET A 127 -24.19 1.60 -25.08
C MET A 127 -22.75 1.86 -25.59
N ASN A 128 -22.16 3.00 -25.25
CA ASN A 128 -20.74 3.24 -25.54
C ASN A 128 -19.86 2.49 -24.55
N LEU A 129 -18.80 1.87 -25.05
CA LEU A 129 -17.79 1.22 -24.22
C LEU A 129 -17.08 2.25 -23.34
N LYS A 130 -17.19 2.09 -22.03
CA LYS A 130 -16.43 2.81 -21.02
C LYS A 130 -15.47 1.86 -20.31
N VAL A 131 -14.19 2.20 -20.29
CA VAL A 131 -13.17 1.43 -19.58
C VAL A 131 -12.76 2.15 -18.30
N ASN A 132 -13.01 1.50 -17.17
CA ASN A 132 -12.42 1.89 -15.89
C ASN A 132 -11.16 1.05 -15.67
N ILE A 133 -10.21 1.57 -14.91
CA ILE A 133 -9.00 0.82 -14.56
C ILE A 133 -8.88 0.69 -13.05
N ARG A 134 -8.43 -0.49 -12.62
CA ARG A 134 -7.83 -0.69 -11.31
C ARG A 134 -6.35 -1.01 -11.49
N LYS A 135 -5.51 -0.48 -10.61
CA LYS A 135 -4.06 -0.58 -10.78
C LYS A 135 -3.33 -0.91 -9.48
N LEU A 136 -2.14 -1.47 -9.65
CA LEU A 136 -1.16 -1.71 -8.60
C LEU A 136 0.18 -1.18 -9.12
N LEU A 137 0.80 -0.27 -8.37
CA LEU A 137 2.13 0.24 -8.68
C LEU A 137 3.17 -0.46 -7.81
N ILE A 138 4.03 -1.26 -8.44
CA ILE A 138 5.12 -1.96 -7.76
C ILE A 138 6.42 -1.17 -7.96
N ASP A 139 7.12 -0.91 -6.86
CA ASP A 139 8.49 -0.41 -6.87
C ASP A 139 9.45 -1.60 -6.75
N ARG A 140 10.12 -1.99 -7.84
CA ARG A 140 11.04 -3.15 -7.80
C ARG A 140 12.28 -2.88 -6.97
N THR A 141 12.63 -1.60 -6.78
CA THR A 141 13.84 -1.24 -6.03
C THR A 141 13.63 -1.44 -4.54
N ASN A 142 12.38 -1.35 -4.09
CA ASN A 142 11.97 -1.69 -2.73
C ASN A 142 10.64 -2.46 -2.67
N PRO A 143 10.60 -3.74 -3.07
CA PRO A 143 9.36 -4.49 -3.11
C PRO A 143 8.94 -4.92 -1.71
N THR A 144 7.65 -4.80 -1.45
CA THR A 144 7.04 -5.15 -0.17
C THR A 144 6.46 -6.58 -0.19
N PRO A 145 6.23 -7.21 0.98
CA PRO A 145 5.49 -8.47 1.06
C PRO A 145 4.10 -8.38 0.42
N TYR A 146 3.46 -7.21 0.50
CA TYR A 146 2.18 -6.95 -0.13
C TYR A 146 2.27 -7.07 -1.65
N ASP A 147 3.26 -6.44 -2.30
CA ASP A 147 3.44 -6.50 -3.77
C ASP A 147 3.55 -7.95 -4.25
N ARG A 148 4.36 -8.76 -3.54
CA ARG A 148 4.48 -10.20 -3.82
C ARG A 148 3.15 -10.91 -3.64
N ASP A 149 2.44 -10.68 -2.54
CA ASP A 149 1.19 -11.36 -2.24
C ASP A 149 0.09 -11.01 -3.27
N ARG A 150 0.08 -9.78 -3.79
CA ARG A 150 -0.81 -9.37 -4.90
C ARG A 150 -0.44 -10.07 -6.22
N LEU A 151 0.84 -10.20 -6.54
CA LEU A 151 1.29 -10.97 -7.70
C LEU A 151 0.93 -12.46 -7.58
N GLU A 152 1.02 -13.05 -6.38
CA GLU A 152 0.55 -14.42 -6.14
C GLU A 152 -0.98 -14.55 -6.21
N ALA A 153 -1.72 -13.50 -5.88
CA ALA A 153 -3.18 -13.48 -5.93
C ALA A 153 -3.72 -13.60 -7.37
N ILE A 154 -2.96 -13.11 -8.36
CA ILE A 154 -3.30 -13.23 -9.79
C ILE A 154 -2.76 -14.50 -10.46
N ALA A 155 -2.25 -15.46 -9.68
CA ALA A 155 -1.69 -16.69 -10.23
C ALA A 155 -2.72 -17.46 -11.08
N ALA A 156 -2.30 -17.89 -12.27
CA ALA A 156 -3.18 -18.53 -13.22
C ALA A 156 -3.71 -19.89 -12.75
N ARG A 157 -2.94 -20.67 -11.98
CA ARG A 157 -3.37 -21.94 -11.35
C ARG A 157 -4.18 -22.88 -12.28
N ASN A 158 -3.83 -22.94 -13.58
CA ASN A 158 -4.56 -23.67 -14.63
C ASN A 158 -6.04 -23.24 -14.82
N LEU A 159 -6.40 -22.02 -14.44
CA LEU A 159 -7.71 -21.43 -14.64
C LEU A 159 -7.97 -21.14 -16.12
N PHE A 160 -9.24 -21.20 -16.51
CA PHE A 160 -9.68 -20.75 -17.83
C PHE A 160 -9.66 -19.22 -17.93
N PRO A 161 -9.54 -18.64 -19.13
CA PRO A 161 -9.31 -17.20 -19.29
C PRO A 161 -10.32 -16.31 -18.58
N GLN A 162 -11.62 -16.63 -18.64
CA GLN A 162 -12.62 -15.84 -17.92
C GLN A 162 -12.45 -15.93 -16.39
N LYS A 163 -12.22 -17.14 -15.86
CA LYS A 163 -12.05 -17.31 -14.41
C LYS A 163 -10.73 -16.68 -13.91
N LEU A 164 -9.70 -16.67 -14.74
CA LEU A 164 -8.45 -15.97 -14.47
C LEU A 164 -8.67 -14.46 -14.45
N TYR A 165 -9.44 -13.91 -15.39
CA TYR A 165 -9.83 -12.51 -15.37
C TYR A 165 -10.61 -12.15 -14.10
N ASP A 166 -11.58 -12.97 -13.69
CA ASP A 166 -12.32 -12.74 -12.44
C ASP A 166 -11.39 -12.75 -11.23
N THR A 167 -10.41 -13.66 -11.20
CA THR A 167 -9.40 -13.75 -10.14
C THR A 167 -8.52 -12.49 -10.10
N GLN A 168 -8.16 -11.95 -11.27
CA GLN A 168 -7.49 -10.66 -11.36
C GLN A 168 -8.40 -9.53 -10.87
N CYS A 169 -9.67 -9.50 -11.24
CA CYS A 169 -10.61 -8.50 -10.73
C CYS A 169 -10.71 -8.53 -9.19
N ASP A 170 -10.79 -9.72 -8.59
CA ASP A 170 -10.82 -9.90 -7.13
C ASP A 170 -9.50 -9.48 -6.47
N ALA A 171 -8.37 -9.71 -7.14
CA ALA A 171 -7.06 -9.36 -6.64
C ALA A 171 -6.85 -7.84 -6.58
N PHE A 172 -7.40 -7.08 -7.54
CA PHE A 172 -7.33 -5.61 -7.59
C PHE A 172 -8.52 -4.94 -6.90
N ASP A 173 -9.20 -5.62 -5.98
CA ASP A 173 -10.42 -5.09 -5.37
C ASP A 173 -10.17 -4.15 -4.19
N VAL A 174 -10.24 -2.84 -4.45
CA VAL A 174 -10.04 -1.79 -3.46
C VAL A 174 -11.10 -1.83 -2.35
N GLU A 175 -12.35 -2.16 -2.67
CA GLU A 175 -13.41 -2.25 -1.66
C GLU A 175 -13.13 -3.40 -0.68
N LYS A 176 -12.67 -4.53 -1.23
CA LYS A 176 -12.24 -5.68 -0.43
C LYS A 176 -11.00 -5.35 0.39
N LEU A 177 -9.99 -4.72 -0.19
CA LEU A 177 -8.79 -4.25 0.53
C LEU A 177 -9.19 -3.37 1.72
N THR A 178 -10.07 -2.41 1.47
CA THR A 178 -10.59 -1.47 2.46
C THR A 178 -11.28 -2.21 3.60
N LYS A 179 -12.16 -3.17 3.28
CA LYS A 179 -12.86 -4.00 4.26
C LYS A 179 -11.89 -4.86 5.08
N ASP A 180 -10.93 -5.50 4.44
CA ASP A 180 -9.93 -6.34 5.10
C ASP A 180 -9.06 -5.51 6.04
N PHE A 181 -8.60 -4.34 5.58
CA PHE A 181 -7.86 -3.37 6.40
C PHE A 181 -8.64 -2.98 7.65
N TYR A 182 -9.93 -2.63 7.54
CA TYR A 182 -10.75 -2.29 8.71
C TYR A 182 -10.88 -3.43 9.70
N GLN A 183 -11.12 -4.65 9.22
CA GLN A 183 -11.29 -5.80 10.07
C GLN A 183 -10.02 -6.11 10.86
N ASP A 184 -8.86 -6.04 10.20
CA ASP A 184 -7.57 -6.26 10.82
C ASP A 184 -7.16 -5.10 11.74
N TYR A 185 -7.41 -3.86 11.33
CA TYR A 185 -7.20 -2.67 12.16
C TYR A 185 -7.97 -2.78 13.48
N ARG A 186 -9.24 -3.20 13.45
CA ARG A 186 -10.05 -3.40 14.66
C ARG A 186 -9.46 -4.45 15.61
N LYS A 187 -8.82 -5.50 15.09
CA LYS A 187 -8.14 -6.51 15.93
C LYS A 187 -6.91 -5.91 16.60
N ILE A 188 -6.07 -5.21 15.83
CA ILE A 188 -4.88 -4.54 16.35
C ILE A 188 -5.23 -3.45 17.36
N PHE A 189 -6.30 -2.69 17.11
CA PHE A 189 -6.80 -1.67 18.03
C PHE A 189 -7.15 -2.25 19.40
N LYS A 190 -7.86 -3.39 19.42
CA LYS A 190 -8.18 -4.10 20.68
C LYS A 190 -6.94 -4.62 21.38
N GLU A 191 -5.96 -5.13 20.64
CA GLU A 191 -4.69 -5.58 21.21
C GLU A 191 -3.95 -4.41 21.86
N VAL A 192 -3.85 -3.28 21.17
CA VAL A 192 -3.22 -2.05 21.69
C VAL A 192 -3.90 -1.59 22.97
N GLN A 193 -5.23 -1.55 23.02
CA GLN A 193 -5.98 -1.20 24.23
C GLN A 193 -5.65 -2.14 25.40
N GLN A 194 -5.61 -3.45 25.15
CA GLN A 194 -5.29 -4.44 26.17
C GLN A 194 -3.85 -4.25 26.69
N VAL A 195 -2.89 -4.09 25.79
CA VAL A 195 -1.47 -3.88 26.15
C VAL A 195 -1.28 -2.58 26.92
N ILE A 196 -1.94 -1.48 26.54
CA ILE A 196 -1.89 -0.21 27.29
C ILE A 196 -2.38 -0.45 28.71
N LYS A 197 -3.55 -1.09 28.86
CA LYS A 197 -4.16 -1.32 30.18
C LYS A 197 -3.28 -2.19 31.08
N ASP A 198 -2.70 -3.26 30.53
CA ASP A 198 -1.90 -4.21 31.30
C ASP A 198 -0.53 -3.64 31.71
N ASN A 199 0.06 -2.76 30.90
CA ASN A 199 1.40 -2.20 31.14
C ASN A 199 1.39 -0.82 31.80
N ASN A 200 0.23 -0.18 31.96
CA ASN A 200 0.10 1.16 32.53
C ASN A 200 -0.99 1.17 33.62
N PRO A 201 -0.70 0.67 34.83
CA PRO A 201 -1.67 0.60 35.94
C PRO A 201 -1.92 2.01 36.51
N HIS A 202 -2.73 2.79 35.81
CA HIS A 202 -3.06 4.17 36.15
C HIS A 202 -4.58 4.42 35.99
N PRO A 203 -5.26 5.09 36.95
CA PRO A 203 -6.72 5.28 36.93
C PRO A 203 -7.26 5.95 35.67
N TYR A 204 -6.43 6.73 34.97
CA TYR A 204 -6.76 7.34 33.69
C TYR A 204 -7.24 6.32 32.64
N PHE A 205 -6.65 5.11 32.62
CA PHE A 205 -6.99 4.05 31.67
C PHE A 205 -8.07 3.07 32.14
N ASP A 206 -8.62 3.27 33.35
CA ASP A 206 -9.81 2.54 33.79
C ASP A 206 -11.09 3.05 33.09
N ASP A 207 -11.04 4.30 32.61
CA ASP A 207 -12.07 4.90 31.78
C ASP A 207 -11.92 4.43 30.31
N SER A 208 -12.96 3.78 29.79
CA SER A 208 -12.94 3.19 28.44
C SER A 208 -12.79 4.25 27.34
N SER A 209 -13.36 5.45 27.53
CA SER A 209 -13.28 6.54 26.55
C SER A 209 -11.85 7.08 26.49
N ARG A 210 -11.19 7.27 27.63
CA ARG A 210 -9.78 7.72 27.67
C ARG A 210 -8.83 6.69 27.07
N LEU A 211 -9.04 5.41 27.39
CA LEU A 211 -8.27 4.31 26.80
C LEU A 211 -8.46 4.25 25.28
N HIS A 212 -9.69 4.39 24.80
CA HIS A 212 -9.99 4.45 23.37
C HIS A 212 -9.27 5.62 22.70
N GLN A 213 -9.45 6.84 23.20
CA GLN A 213 -8.87 8.06 22.62
C GLN A 213 -7.34 7.98 22.54
N PHE A 214 -6.68 7.51 23.61
CA PHE A 214 -5.23 7.33 23.61
C PHE A 214 -4.79 6.29 22.57
N SER A 215 -5.49 5.15 22.49
CA SER A 215 -5.19 4.06 21.54
C SER A 215 -5.37 4.51 20.09
N GLN A 216 -6.46 5.24 19.81
CA GLN A 216 -6.76 5.82 18.50
C GLN A 216 -5.70 6.81 18.08
N ARG A 217 -5.27 7.69 18.99
CA ARG A 217 -4.24 8.67 18.68
C ARG A 217 -2.89 8.02 18.48
N LEU A 218 -2.52 7.02 19.29
CA LEU A 218 -1.29 6.25 19.11
C LEU A 218 -1.25 5.56 17.74
N LEU A 219 -2.28 4.80 17.38
CA LEU A 219 -2.31 4.12 16.08
C LEU A 219 -2.44 5.11 14.92
N GLY A 220 -3.16 6.22 15.11
CA GLY A 220 -3.21 7.31 14.15
C GLY A 220 -1.84 7.91 13.87
N ARG A 221 -1.05 8.18 14.91
CA ARG A 221 0.34 8.66 14.80
C ARG A 221 1.22 7.66 14.04
N VAL A 222 1.19 6.37 14.40
CA VAL A 222 1.98 5.33 13.71
C VAL A 222 1.56 5.20 12.26
N MET A 223 0.26 5.16 11.97
CA MET A 223 -0.27 5.10 10.61
C MET A 223 0.16 6.31 9.78
N PHE A 224 0.19 7.51 10.37
CA PHE A 224 0.68 8.70 9.69
C PHE A 224 2.16 8.61 9.32
N LEU A 225 2.99 7.99 10.17
CA LEU A 225 4.39 7.71 9.84
C LEU A 225 4.54 6.84 8.58
N TYR A 226 3.63 5.88 8.34
CA TYR A 226 3.63 5.06 7.13
C TYR A 226 3.44 5.90 5.85
N PHE A 227 2.63 6.95 5.88
CA PHE A 227 2.52 7.88 4.76
C PHE A 227 3.78 8.75 4.60
N LEU A 228 4.40 9.15 5.71
CA LEU A 228 5.64 9.96 5.68
C LEU A 228 6.82 9.17 5.12
N GLN A 229 7.05 7.93 5.54
CA GLN A 229 8.14 7.11 4.99
C GLN A 229 7.94 6.85 3.49
N LYS A 230 6.70 6.68 3.00
CA LYS A 230 6.44 6.56 1.55
C LYS A 230 6.84 7.81 0.75
N LYS A 231 6.78 8.98 1.37
CA LYS A 231 7.27 10.26 0.81
C LYS A 231 8.76 10.50 1.09
N GLU A 232 9.49 9.54 1.68
CA GLU A 232 10.89 9.69 2.08
C GLU A 232 11.11 10.82 3.11
N PHE A 233 10.07 11.20 3.83
CA PHE A 233 10.10 12.28 4.82
C PHE A 233 10.62 11.83 6.19
N LEU A 234 10.92 10.54 6.37
CA LEU A 234 11.56 10.00 7.56
C LEU A 234 13.02 9.62 7.22
N GLY A 235 13.91 10.62 7.16
CA GLY A 235 15.34 10.35 6.94
C GLY A 235 15.69 9.80 5.55
N SER A 236 14.83 10.04 4.55
CA SER A 236 14.93 9.42 3.22
C SER A 236 14.85 7.89 3.22
N ASP A 237 14.22 7.30 4.25
CA ASP A 237 14.00 5.86 4.37
C ASP A 237 12.53 5.51 4.17
N ARG A 238 12.25 4.66 3.16
CA ARG A 238 10.90 4.16 2.87
C ARG A 238 10.43 3.04 3.80
N ASP A 239 11.36 2.44 4.56
CA ASP A 239 11.13 1.38 5.54
C ASP A 239 11.56 1.80 6.95
N PHE A 240 11.60 3.11 7.21
CA PHE A 240 12.10 3.74 8.44
C PHE A 240 11.73 2.99 9.71
N LEU A 241 10.43 2.78 9.99
CA LEU A 241 9.97 2.15 11.23
C LEU A 241 10.49 0.73 11.41
N ARG A 242 10.58 -0.04 10.32
CA ARG A 242 11.06 -1.41 10.34
C ARG A 242 12.57 -1.46 10.54
N ASN A 243 13.30 -0.54 9.91
CA ASN A 243 14.75 -0.45 10.03
C ASN A 243 15.14 0.00 11.43
N GLU A 244 14.49 1.03 11.97
CA GLU A 244 14.73 1.51 13.33
C GLU A 244 14.38 0.46 14.39
N TYR A 245 13.27 -0.27 14.22
CA TYR A 245 12.95 -1.40 15.12
C TYR A 245 14.07 -2.45 15.14
N ARG A 246 14.65 -2.77 13.98
CA ARG A 246 15.76 -3.73 13.89
C ARG A 246 17.07 -3.18 14.46
N ASN A 247 17.33 -1.90 14.24
CA ASN A 247 18.55 -1.23 14.68
C ASN A 247 18.63 -1.15 16.21
N LEU A 248 17.49 -0.96 16.88
CA LEU A 248 17.39 -0.94 18.34
C LEU A 248 17.71 -2.29 18.99
N LYS A 249 17.68 -3.41 18.23
CA LYS A 249 17.81 -4.78 18.75
C LYS A 249 16.99 -5.00 20.04
N PRO A 250 15.68 -4.70 20.02
CA PRO A 250 14.86 -4.70 21.21
C PRO A 250 14.73 -6.10 21.82
N GLU A 251 14.81 -6.19 23.14
CA GLU A 251 14.26 -7.35 23.87
C GLU A 251 12.73 -7.21 23.96
N ALA A 252 12.00 -8.32 23.82
CA ALA A 252 10.55 -8.28 23.55
C ALA A 252 9.71 -7.61 24.67
N GLU A 253 10.13 -7.74 25.93
CA GLU A 253 9.42 -7.23 27.10
C GLU A 253 9.85 -5.80 27.50
N ASP A 254 10.96 -5.30 26.95
CA ASP A 254 11.43 -3.94 27.22
C ASP A 254 10.61 -2.91 26.45
N ALA A 255 10.65 -1.64 26.88
CA ALA A 255 9.87 -0.54 26.30
C ALA A 255 10.70 0.41 25.40
N ASP A 256 11.73 -0.11 24.75
CA ASP A 256 12.72 0.71 24.04
C ASP A 256 12.17 1.38 22.78
N PHE A 257 11.41 0.66 21.96
CA PHE A 257 10.95 1.18 20.68
C PHE A 257 10.02 2.37 20.84
N TYR A 258 9.09 2.30 21.79
CA TYR A 258 8.21 3.43 22.04
C TYR A 258 8.95 4.60 22.71
N GLU A 259 9.64 4.35 23.83
CA GLU A 259 10.26 5.41 24.65
C GLU A 259 11.43 6.09 23.93
N THR A 260 12.24 5.34 23.17
CA THR A 260 13.46 5.88 22.54
C THR A 260 13.28 6.35 21.10
N LEU A 261 12.30 5.81 20.37
CA LEU A 261 12.04 6.18 18.97
C LEU A 261 10.70 6.90 18.81
N LEU A 262 9.58 6.24 19.07
CA LEU A 262 8.27 6.79 18.70
C LEU A 262 7.92 8.05 19.51
N GLU A 263 8.12 8.06 20.83
CA GLU A 263 7.81 9.22 21.67
C GLU A 263 8.61 10.47 21.24
N PRO A 264 9.96 10.44 21.13
CA PRO A 264 10.72 11.61 20.69
C PRO A 264 10.47 11.95 19.20
N LEU A 265 10.17 10.96 18.35
CA LEU A 265 9.77 11.21 16.97
C LEU A 265 8.44 11.99 16.90
N PHE A 266 7.45 11.62 17.72
CA PHE A 266 6.18 12.33 17.77
C PHE A 266 6.35 13.74 18.33
N PHE A 267 6.89 13.86 19.53
CA PHE A 267 6.79 15.12 20.30
C PHE A 267 7.95 16.07 20.08
N ASP A 268 9.17 15.56 19.93
CA ASP A 268 10.38 16.37 19.78
C ASP A 268 10.82 16.52 18.32
N THR A 269 10.26 15.70 17.43
CA THR A 269 10.56 15.73 16.00
C THR A 269 9.40 16.28 15.17
N LEU A 270 8.30 15.56 15.04
CA LEU A 270 7.19 15.96 14.18
C LEU A 270 6.39 17.15 14.72
N ASN A 271 6.43 17.38 16.04
CA ASN A 271 5.72 18.47 16.70
C ASN A 271 6.61 19.66 17.16
N LYS A 272 7.89 19.68 16.78
CA LYS A 272 8.80 20.77 17.14
C LYS A 272 9.53 21.29 15.91
N GLN A 273 9.73 22.60 15.80
CA GLN A 273 10.59 23.16 14.76
C GLN A 273 12.06 23.00 15.15
N ARG A 274 12.90 22.58 14.20
CA ARG A 274 14.35 22.42 14.36
C ARG A 274 15.10 23.11 13.21
N PRO A 275 16.35 23.55 13.42
CA PRO A 275 17.19 24.06 12.33
C PRO A 275 17.31 23.02 11.22
N ASN A 276 17.02 23.43 9.98
CA ASN A 276 17.13 22.60 8.78
C ASN A 276 16.40 21.23 8.83
N ASN A 277 15.40 21.08 9.71
CA ASN A 277 14.70 19.81 9.93
C ASN A 277 15.61 18.64 10.35
N GLU A 278 16.78 18.92 10.91
CA GLU A 278 17.72 17.89 11.36
C GLU A 278 17.14 17.11 12.55
N SER A 279 17.42 15.81 12.61
CA SER A 279 17.06 14.91 13.70
C SER A 279 18.11 13.80 13.84
N PRO A 280 18.11 13.02 14.94
CA PRO A 280 19.00 11.85 15.08
C PRO A 280 18.86 10.83 13.96
N TRP A 281 17.74 10.83 13.24
CA TRP A 281 17.43 9.87 12.18
C TRP A 281 17.44 10.52 10.78
N GLY A 282 18.17 11.63 10.61
CA GLY A 282 18.24 12.37 9.36
C GLY A 282 17.21 13.49 9.26
N LYS A 283 16.89 13.92 8.03
CA LYS A 283 15.98 15.05 7.81
C LYS A 283 14.53 14.62 7.95
N ILE A 284 13.83 15.22 8.92
CA ILE A 284 12.42 14.95 9.21
C ILE A 284 11.67 16.28 9.42
N PRO A 285 10.63 16.57 8.61
CA PRO A 285 9.95 17.85 8.64
C PRO A 285 9.15 18.05 9.94
N TYR A 286 8.98 19.33 10.30
CA TYR A 286 7.99 19.75 11.28
C TYR A 286 6.60 19.87 10.62
N LEU A 287 5.54 19.40 11.29
CA LEU A 287 4.19 19.35 10.71
C LEU A 287 3.14 20.23 11.44
N ASN A 288 3.53 20.93 12.51
CA ASN A 288 2.67 21.73 13.40
C ASN A 288 1.47 20.98 14.03
N GLY A 289 1.12 21.40 15.24
CA GLY A 289 0.33 20.64 16.23
C GLY A 289 -1.11 20.28 15.83
N GLY A 290 -1.44 19.04 16.17
CA GLY A 290 -2.73 18.35 16.07
C GLY A 290 -2.50 16.91 16.55
N LEU A 291 -2.38 15.96 15.61
CA LEU A 291 -2.12 14.54 15.90
C LEU A 291 -0.88 14.29 16.80
N PHE A 292 0.20 15.06 16.60
CA PHE A 292 1.48 14.89 17.29
C PHE A 292 1.67 15.77 18.53
N GLU A 293 0.64 16.48 19.01
CA GLU A 293 0.77 17.18 20.30
C GLU A 293 0.89 16.19 21.45
N LYS A 294 1.73 16.52 22.44
CA LYS A 294 1.92 15.69 23.62
C LYS A 294 0.67 15.73 24.49
N ASP A 295 0.16 14.56 24.84
CA ASP A 295 -1.15 14.37 25.47
C ASP A 295 -1.12 13.51 26.73
N TYR A 296 0.08 13.24 27.23
CA TYR A 296 0.32 12.69 28.54
C TYR A 296 1.61 13.29 29.13
N GLY A 297 1.79 13.18 30.43
CA GLY A 297 2.99 13.62 31.12
C GLY A 297 2.70 14.40 32.40
N ASP A 298 3.78 14.79 33.09
CA ASP A 298 3.65 15.58 34.30
C ASP A 298 2.91 16.89 34.04
N LYS A 299 1.86 17.14 34.84
CA LYS A 299 0.98 18.33 34.73
C LYS A 299 0.24 18.45 33.39
N VAL A 300 0.10 17.35 32.66
CA VAL A 300 -0.80 17.25 31.51
C VAL A 300 -2.15 16.72 31.98
N PHE A 301 -3.21 17.42 31.61
CA PHE A 301 -4.59 17.10 31.95
C PHE A 301 -5.41 16.95 30.68
N ASP A 302 -6.39 16.05 30.70
CA ASP A 302 -7.38 15.95 29.63
C ASP A 302 -8.36 17.14 29.65
N ALA A 303 -9.27 17.19 28.67
CA ALA A 303 -10.28 18.24 28.57
C ALA A 303 -11.25 18.30 29.77
N ALA A 304 -11.36 17.21 30.55
CA ALA A 304 -12.16 17.13 31.76
C ALA A 304 -11.36 17.49 33.03
N GLY A 305 -10.08 17.88 32.89
CA GLY A 305 -9.21 18.22 34.01
C GLY A 305 -8.65 17.03 34.78
N VAL A 306 -8.70 15.82 34.20
CA VAL A 306 -8.14 14.60 34.81
C VAL A 306 -6.66 14.49 34.47
N ALA A 307 -5.82 14.25 35.48
CA ALA A 307 -4.39 14.08 35.31
C ALA A 307 -4.08 12.82 34.48
N THR A 308 -3.22 13.00 33.49
CA THR A 308 -2.73 11.91 32.63
C THR A 308 -1.53 11.20 33.28
N PRO A 309 -1.19 9.97 32.86
CA PRO A 309 0.02 9.28 33.31
C PRO A 309 1.28 10.12 33.00
N SER A 310 2.26 10.11 33.90
CA SER A 310 3.53 10.82 33.69
C SER A 310 4.41 10.18 32.60
N LYS A 311 4.29 8.86 32.44
CA LYS A 311 4.96 8.05 31.41
C LYS A 311 4.01 6.99 30.88
N ILE A 312 4.31 6.51 29.68
CA ILE A 312 3.61 5.41 29.02
C ILE A 312 4.62 4.31 28.72
N HIS A 313 4.32 3.09 29.16
CA HIS A 313 5.10 1.89 28.88
C HIS A 313 4.37 1.03 27.87
N LEU A 314 5.03 0.76 26.75
CA LEU A 314 4.55 -0.14 25.70
C LEU A 314 5.68 -1.10 25.33
N PRO A 315 5.49 -2.41 25.51
CA PRO A 315 6.53 -3.40 25.24
C PRO A 315 6.86 -3.47 23.75
N ASN A 316 8.11 -3.81 23.43
CA ASN A 316 8.60 -3.97 22.07
C ASN A 316 7.79 -5.01 21.28
N SER A 317 7.30 -6.06 21.95
CA SER A 317 6.42 -7.08 21.36
C SER A 317 5.16 -6.50 20.69
N LEU A 318 4.63 -5.37 21.18
CA LEU A 318 3.51 -4.66 20.55
C LEU A 318 3.87 -4.16 19.14
N PHE A 319 5.13 -3.80 18.91
CA PHE A 319 5.60 -3.21 17.67
C PHE A 319 6.39 -4.19 16.79
N ASP A 320 6.51 -5.46 17.18
CA ASP A 320 7.32 -6.43 16.43
C ASP A 320 6.79 -6.63 15.00
N PRO A 321 7.61 -6.39 13.95
CA PRO A 321 7.22 -6.60 12.55
C PRO A 321 7.05 -8.07 12.17
N SER A 322 7.34 -9.02 13.07
CA SER A 322 7.23 -10.46 12.87
C SER A 322 6.14 -11.12 13.72
N ALA A 323 5.65 -10.45 14.77
CA ALA A 323 4.60 -10.97 15.64
C ALA A 323 3.22 -10.88 14.98
N GLU A 324 2.39 -11.91 15.17
CA GLU A 324 1.04 -11.99 14.57
C GLU A 324 0.17 -10.76 14.87
N LYS A 325 0.30 -10.23 16.09
CA LYS A 325 -0.44 -9.06 16.56
C LYS A 325 0.39 -7.78 16.63
N GLY A 326 1.58 -7.78 16.03
CA GLY A 326 2.45 -6.61 16.02
C GLY A 326 1.88 -5.48 15.18
N VAL A 327 1.92 -4.26 15.70
CA VAL A 327 1.43 -3.05 15.02
C VAL A 327 2.19 -2.83 13.70
N LEU A 328 3.52 -2.95 13.71
CA LEU A 328 4.31 -2.82 12.49
C LEU A 328 4.07 -3.99 11.53
N LYS A 329 3.83 -5.21 12.03
CA LYS A 329 3.48 -6.36 11.18
C LYS A 329 2.21 -6.08 10.40
N PHE A 330 1.18 -5.57 11.08
CA PHE A 330 -0.10 -5.20 10.47
C PHE A 330 0.11 -4.16 9.36
N PHE A 331 0.69 -3.00 9.67
CA PHE A 331 0.86 -1.95 8.67
C PHE A 331 1.79 -2.36 7.52
N ASN A 332 2.85 -3.14 7.78
CA ASN A 332 3.72 -3.69 6.73
C ASN A 332 3.02 -4.71 5.80
N SER A 333 1.82 -5.16 6.15
CA SER A 333 1.03 -6.09 5.33
C SER A 333 0.13 -5.37 4.31
N TYR A 334 0.16 -4.03 4.27
CA TYR A 334 -0.59 -3.20 3.33
C TYR A 334 0.34 -2.25 2.59
N ASN A 335 -0.01 -1.90 1.35
CA ASN A 335 0.65 -0.80 0.64
C ASN A 335 -0.06 0.51 0.93
N PHE A 336 0.70 1.60 1.06
CA PHE A 336 0.21 2.93 1.35
C PHE A 336 0.46 3.83 0.15
N THR A 337 -0.56 4.59 -0.26
CA THR A 337 -0.47 5.60 -1.32
C THR A 337 -0.84 6.97 -0.78
N VAL A 338 -0.25 8.00 -1.38
CA VAL A 338 -0.58 9.41 -1.10
C VAL A 338 -1.44 10.02 -2.21
N ALA A 339 -1.72 9.24 -3.25
CA ALA A 339 -2.68 9.60 -4.29
C ALA A 339 -4.08 9.27 -3.82
N GLU A 340 -5.02 10.16 -4.08
CA GLU A 340 -6.45 9.87 -3.89
C GLU A 340 -6.96 9.02 -5.05
N ASN A 341 -7.85 8.09 -4.73
CA ASN A 341 -8.56 7.31 -5.72
C ASN A 341 -9.53 8.21 -6.49
N LEU A 342 -9.45 8.21 -7.82
CA LEU A 342 -10.36 8.96 -8.67
C LEU A 342 -11.39 8.01 -9.27
N GLN A 343 -12.59 8.51 -9.59
CA GLN A 343 -13.62 7.66 -10.19
C GLN A 343 -13.14 7.09 -11.54
N GLY A 344 -13.05 5.75 -11.63
CA GLY A 344 -12.53 5.05 -12.80
C GLY A 344 -10.99 4.96 -12.87
N ASP A 345 -10.29 5.40 -11.82
CA ASP A 345 -8.86 5.28 -11.58
C ASP A 345 -8.57 4.92 -10.11
N GLU A 346 -8.64 3.63 -9.82
CA GLU A 346 -8.48 3.14 -8.45
C GLU A 346 -7.14 2.42 -8.30
N GLU A 347 -6.34 2.85 -7.32
CA GLU A 347 -5.11 2.20 -6.88
C GLU A 347 -5.40 1.24 -5.72
N GLU A 348 -4.89 0.02 -5.81
CA GLU A 348 -5.04 -1.01 -4.79
C GLU A 348 -4.06 -0.80 -3.62
N ALA A 349 -4.26 0.30 -2.89
CA ALA A 349 -3.48 0.71 -1.74
C ALA A 349 -4.35 1.45 -0.70
N VAL A 350 -3.85 1.55 0.53
CA VAL A 350 -4.44 2.36 1.60
C VAL A 350 -4.13 3.83 1.33
N ASP A 351 -5.17 4.62 1.15
CA ASP A 351 -5.09 6.06 0.84
C ASP A 351 -5.52 6.93 2.05
N PRO A 352 -5.36 8.27 1.97
CA PRO A 352 -5.80 9.17 3.02
C PRO A 352 -7.32 9.20 3.27
N GLU A 353 -8.15 8.93 2.26
CA GLU A 353 -9.62 8.90 2.40
C GLU A 353 -10.06 7.73 3.29
N MET A 354 -9.42 6.57 3.11
CA MET A 354 -9.61 5.40 3.97
C MET A 354 -9.30 5.75 5.43
N LEU A 355 -8.31 6.61 5.72
CA LEU A 355 -8.03 7.05 7.10
C LEU A 355 -9.22 7.79 7.71
N GLY A 356 -9.81 8.73 6.96
CA GLY A 356 -10.99 9.47 7.42
C GLY A 356 -12.09 8.52 7.83
N LYS A 357 -12.40 7.55 6.97
CA LYS A 357 -13.38 6.50 7.24
C LYS A 357 -12.98 5.56 8.41
N VAL A 358 -11.70 5.26 8.62
CA VAL A 358 -11.23 4.50 9.81
C VAL A 358 -11.57 5.27 11.07
N PHE A 359 -11.20 6.55 11.12
CA PHE A 359 -11.45 7.37 12.29
C PHE A 359 -12.95 7.57 12.53
N GLU A 360 -13.74 7.83 11.49
CA GLU A 360 -15.21 7.94 11.59
C GLU A 360 -15.85 6.64 12.09
N ASN A 361 -15.50 5.48 11.54
CA ASN A 361 -16.12 4.21 11.92
C ASN A 361 -15.70 3.71 13.31
N LEU A 362 -14.56 4.15 13.82
CA LEU A 362 -14.16 3.86 15.20
C LEU A 362 -14.95 4.71 16.20
N LEU A 363 -15.29 5.96 15.82
CA LEU A 363 -16.19 6.81 16.60
C LEU A 363 -17.61 6.24 16.64
N VAL A 364 -18.13 5.74 15.51
CA VAL A 364 -19.49 5.16 15.43
C VAL A 364 -19.60 3.82 16.17
N ALA A 365 -18.51 3.05 16.29
CA ALA A 365 -18.52 1.81 17.07
C ALA A 365 -18.63 2.04 18.60
N GLU A 366 -18.66 3.29 19.04
CA GLU A 366 -18.92 3.72 20.42
C GLU A 366 -20.39 4.09 20.70
N GLU A 367 -21.24 4.17 19.66
CA GLU A 367 -22.71 4.28 19.77
C GLU A 367 -23.38 2.90 19.67
#